data_AF-A0A7J3VMP9-F1
#
_entry.id   AF-A0A7J3VMP9-F1
#
_cell.length_a   1.000
_cell.length_b   1.000
_cell.length_c   1.000
_cell.angle_alpha   90.00
_cell.angle_beta   90.00
_cell.angle_gamma   90.00
#
_symmetry.space_group_name_H-M   'P 1'
#
loop_
_entity.id
_entity.type
_entity.pdbx_description
1 polymer ?
#
loop_
_entity_poly.entity_id
_entity_poly.type
_entity_poly.pdbx_seq_one_letter_code
_entity_poly.pdbx_strand_id
1 'polypeptide(L)'
;MVKVILDMDPGVDDAIALILALNSPEIEILALSTVSGNVSAMMGAVNALKICNALGKGIKVIKGLSRKGYRRSRHAVEVHGRDGLGDAGIAEGVVRTGYRYRYR
;
A
#
# COMPACT_ATOMS: atom_id res chain seq x y z
N MET A 1 -1.81 -11.39 20.80
CA MET A 1 -1.58 -10.24 19.90
C MET A 1 -0.23 -10.41 19.24
N VAL A 2 -0.23 -10.63 17.92
CA VAL A 2 0.95 -10.87 17.08
C VAL A 2 1.36 -9.54 16.44
N LYS A 3 2.64 -9.18 16.57
CA LYS A 3 3.18 -7.96 15.96
C LYS A 3 3.73 -8.27 14.57
N VAL A 4 3.34 -7.49 13.57
CA VAL A 4 3.71 -7.74 12.17
C VAL A 4 4.23 -6.48 11.47
N ILE A 5 5.11 -6.68 10.50
CA ILE A 5 5.41 -5.70 9.45
C ILE A 5 4.88 -6.30 8.16
N LEU A 6 4.08 -5.53 7.43
CA LEU A 6 3.52 -5.97 6.15
C LEU A 6 4.38 -5.43 5.01
N ASP A 7 4.82 -6.30 4.10
CA ASP A 7 5.44 -5.90 2.84
C ASP A 7 4.51 -6.34 1.71
N MET A 8 3.90 -5.38 1.03
CA MET A 8 2.81 -5.64 0.09
C MET A 8 2.77 -4.61 -1.04
N ASP A 9 2.06 -4.91 -2.11
CA ASP A 9 1.90 -4.06 -3.27
C ASP A 9 0.41 -3.76 -3.53
N PRO A 10 -0.24 -2.96 -2.65
CA PRO A 10 -1.69 -2.88 -2.55
C PRO A 10 -2.50 -2.82 -3.85
N GLY A 11 -2.85 -4.02 -4.32
CA GLY A 11 -3.94 -4.32 -5.23
C GLY A 11 -5.24 -4.56 -4.45
N VAL A 12 -6.25 -5.09 -5.14
CA VAL A 12 -7.59 -5.38 -4.57
C VAL A 12 -7.53 -6.42 -3.44
N ASP A 13 -6.75 -7.49 -3.61
CA ASP A 13 -6.56 -8.56 -2.64
C ASP A 13 -5.77 -8.10 -1.42
N ASP A 14 -4.65 -7.40 -1.62
CA ASP A 14 -3.89 -6.76 -0.55
C ASP A 14 -4.72 -5.74 0.24
N ALA A 15 -5.61 -5.01 -0.44
CA ALA A 15 -6.50 -4.05 0.22
C ALA A 15 -7.43 -4.76 1.20
N ILE A 16 -8.02 -5.89 0.79
CA ILE A 16 -8.85 -6.72 1.67
C ILE A 16 -8.01 -7.26 2.84
N ALA A 17 -6.80 -7.75 2.58
CA ALA A 17 -5.91 -8.24 3.63
C ALA A 17 -5.54 -7.14 4.65
N LEU A 18 -5.25 -5.93 4.18
CA LEU A 18 -4.95 -4.78 5.02
C LEU A 18 -6.17 -4.36 5.86
N ILE A 19 -7.37 -4.33 5.27
CA ILE A 19 -8.62 -4.02 6.00
C ILE A 19 -8.86 -5.04 7.10
N LEU A 20 -8.70 -6.33 6.82
CA LEU A 20 -8.84 -7.41 7.80
C LEU A 20 -7.81 -7.26 8.94
N ALA A 21 -6.54 -7.02 8.60
CA ALA A 21 -5.48 -6.85 9.58
C ALA A 21 -5.69 -5.62 10.49
N LEU A 22 -6.12 -4.47 9.93
CA LEU A 22 -6.37 -3.23 10.68
C LEU A 22 -7.57 -3.31 11.65
N ASN A 23 -8.47 -4.26 11.43
CA ASN A 23 -9.66 -4.49 12.26
C ASN A 23 -9.54 -5.74 13.16
N SER A 24 -8.47 -6.52 13.04
CA SER A 24 -8.25 -7.69 13.89
C SER A 24 -7.66 -7.27 15.25
N PRO A 25 -8.26 -7.69 16.39
CA PRO A 25 -7.65 -7.49 17.71
C PRO A 25 -6.44 -8.40 17.94
N GLU A 26 -6.22 -9.38 17.06
CA GLU A 26 -5.13 -10.35 17.19
C GLU A 26 -3.83 -9.83 16.57
N ILE A 27 -3.89 -8.78 15.73
CA ILE A 27 -2.77 -8.26 14.94
C ILE A 27 -2.45 -6.82 15.33
N GLU A 28 -1.16 -6.55 15.60
CA GLU A 28 -0.62 -5.20 15.75
C GLU A 28 0.31 -4.91 14.57
N ILE A 29 -0.11 -4.02 13.66
CA ILE A 29 0.69 -3.61 12.50
C ILE A 29 1.70 -2.54 12.94
N LEU A 30 2.98 -2.87 12.96
CA LEU A 30 4.06 -1.95 13.33
C LEU A 30 4.41 -0.99 12.19
N ALA A 31 4.40 -1.49 10.95
CA ALA A 31 4.66 -0.74 9.74
C ALA A 31 4.15 -1.50 8.51
N LEU A 32 3.97 -0.77 7.41
CA LEU A 32 3.71 -1.30 6.09
C LEU A 32 4.76 -0.76 5.11
N SER A 33 5.52 -1.64 4.46
CA SER A 33 6.36 -1.29 3.32
C SER A 33 5.67 -1.65 2.02
N THR A 34 5.97 -0.90 0.96
CA THR A 34 5.45 -1.21 -0.37
C THR A 34 6.51 -1.61 -1.38
N VAL A 35 6.19 -2.63 -2.17
CA VAL A 35 7.03 -3.15 -3.25
C VAL A 35 6.29 -3.04 -4.58
N SER A 36 6.99 -3.18 -5.70
CA SER A 36 6.37 -3.16 -7.03
C SER A 36 6.00 -4.56 -7.52
N GLY A 37 4.72 -4.79 -7.78
CA GLY A 37 4.18 -6.03 -8.37
C GLY A 37 2.89 -5.75 -9.14
N ASN A 38 1.74 -6.20 -8.63
CA ASN A 38 0.38 -5.94 -9.10
C ASN A 38 0.20 -4.48 -9.46
N VAL A 39 0.61 -3.59 -8.55
CA VAL A 39 0.72 -2.15 -8.77
C VAL A 39 2.16 -1.68 -8.58
N SER A 40 2.45 -0.43 -8.95
CA SER A 40 3.75 0.18 -8.64
C SER A 40 3.89 0.42 -7.14
N ALA A 41 5.11 0.37 -6.58
CA ALA A 41 5.32 0.65 -5.14
C ALA A 41 4.77 2.03 -4.71
N MET A 42 4.80 3.01 -5.61
CA MET A 42 4.22 4.33 -5.36
C MET A 42 2.68 4.26 -5.26
N MET A 43 2.05 3.60 -6.23
CA MET A 43 0.59 3.39 -6.23
C MET A 43 0.16 2.55 -5.02
N GLY A 44 0.87 1.47 -4.71
CA GLY A 44 0.62 0.67 -3.52
C GLY A 44 0.70 1.50 -2.23
N ALA A 45 1.67 2.42 -2.13
CA ALA A 45 1.77 3.30 -0.95
C ALA A 45 0.59 4.27 -0.86
N VAL A 46 0.16 4.85 -1.99
CA VAL A 46 -1.05 5.68 -2.05
C VAL A 46 -2.29 4.88 -1.66
N ASN A 47 -2.44 3.67 -2.19
CA ASN A 47 -3.57 2.78 -1.92
C ASN A 47 -3.64 2.37 -0.45
N ALA A 48 -2.52 1.97 0.16
CA ALA A 48 -2.44 1.71 1.61
C ALA A 48 -2.92 2.92 2.42
N LEU A 49 -2.48 4.12 2.06
CA LEU A 49 -2.88 5.35 2.76
C LEU A 49 -4.35 5.72 2.55
N LYS A 50 -4.91 5.49 1.35
CA LYS A 50 -6.35 5.62 1.09
C LYS A 50 -7.16 4.73 2.02
N ILE A 51 -6.78 3.46 2.12
CA ILE A 51 -7.45 2.46 2.99
C ILE A 51 -7.35 2.89 4.46
N CYS A 52 -6.16 3.26 4.92
CA CYS A 52 -5.92 3.71 6.29
C CYS A 52 -6.78 4.94 6.63
N ASN A 53 -6.84 5.92 5.74
CA ASN A 53 -7.65 7.12 5.93
C ASN A 53 -9.15 6.81 5.93
N ALA A 54 -9.62 5.95 5.03
CA ALA A 54 -11.03 5.52 4.98
C ALA A 54 -11.48 4.81 6.27
N LEU A 55 -10.56 4.07 6.91
CA LEU A 55 -10.83 3.38 8.17
C LEU A 55 -10.54 4.22 9.43
N GLY A 56 -10.01 5.44 9.28
CA GLY A 56 -9.57 6.26 10.41
C GLY A 56 -8.41 5.63 11.21
N LYS A 57 -7.56 4.83 10.55
CA LYS A 57 -6.43 4.13 11.18
C LYS A 57 -5.11 4.78 10.75
N GLY A 58 -4.19 4.97 11.69
CA GLY A 58 -2.86 5.51 11.41
C GLY A 58 -1.78 4.44 11.51
N ILE A 59 -1.16 4.06 10.40
CA ILE A 59 0.04 3.21 10.39
C ILE A 59 1.17 3.86 9.60
N LYS A 60 2.41 3.48 9.91
CA LYS A 60 3.59 3.96 9.18
C LYS A 60 3.70 3.24 7.84
N VAL A 61 3.46 3.96 6.74
CA VAL A 61 3.65 3.46 5.37
C VAL A 61 5.00 3.93 4.82
N ILE A 62 5.78 3.01 4.28
CA ILE A 62 7.14 3.25 3.75
C ILE A 62 7.18 2.79 2.29
N LYS A 63 7.39 3.72 1.35
CA LYS A 63 7.57 3.36 -0.06
C LYS A 63 8.90 2.64 -0.25
N GLY A 64 8.86 1.37 -0.63
CA GLY A 64 10.03 0.56 -0.94
C GLY A 64 10.43 0.63 -2.42
N LEU A 65 10.92 -0.51 -2.93
CA LEU A 65 11.57 -0.64 -4.23
C LEU A 65 10.59 -0.44 -5.39
N SER A 66 10.94 0.51 -6.26
CA SER A 66 10.14 0.87 -7.45
C SER A 66 10.37 -0.07 -8.67
N ARG A 67 11.29 -1.04 -8.57
CA ARG A 67 11.60 -2.01 -9.64
C ARG A 67 11.99 -3.36 -9.05
N LYS A 68 11.61 -4.44 -9.73
CA LYS A 68 12.24 -5.75 -9.51
C LYS A 68 13.69 -5.67 -10.00
N GLY A 69 14.65 -6.16 -9.22
CA GLY A 69 16.09 -6.03 -9.51
C GLY A 69 16.56 -6.65 -10.83
N TYR A 70 15.73 -7.48 -11.47
CA TYR A 70 16.12 -8.30 -12.61
C TYR A 70 15.20 -8.18 -13.83
N ARG A 71 14.03 -7.52 -13.72
CA ARG A 71 13.04 -7.37 -14.81
C ARG A 71 12.17 -6.12 -14.62
N ARG A 72 11.65 -5.57 -15.73
CA ARG A 72 10.59 -4.55 -15.68
C ARG A 72 9.34 -5.16 -15.03
N SER A 73 8.75 -4.46 -14.07
CA SER A 73 7.48 -4.84 -13.47
C SER A 73 6.38 -4.81 -14.53
N ARG A 74 5.60 -5.88 -14.62
CA ARG A 74 4.32 -5.88 -15.33
C ARG A 74 3.23 -5.69 -14.28
N HIS A 75 2.46 -4.63 -14.41
CA HIS A 75 1.35 -4.31 -13.52
C HIS A 75 0.06 -4.97 -14.02
N ALA A 76 -0.75 -5.49 -13.11
CA ALA A 76 -1.97 -6.23 -13.41
C ALA A 76 -3.18 -5.29 -13.47
N VAL A 77 -3.10 -4.26 -14.33
CA VAL A 77 -4.16 -3.24 -14.51
C VAL A 77 -5.50 -3.88 -14.92
N GLU A 78 -5.45 -4.98 -15.69
CA GLU A 78 -6.64 -5.73 -16.11
C GLU A 78 -7.42 -6.34 -14.93
N VAL A 79 -6.75 -6.56 -13.79
CA VAL A 79 -7.32 -7.18 -12.58
C VAL A 79 -7.64 -6.12 -11.51
N HIS A 80 -6.78 -5.11 -11.37
CA HIS A 80 -6.87 -4.15 -10.27
C HIS A 80 -7.31 -2.75 -10.68
N GLY A 81 -7.68 -2.55 -11.95
CA GLY A 81 -8.06 -1.23 -12.45
C GLY A 81 -6.87 -0.28 -12.59
N ARG A 82 -7.15 0.94 -13.04
CA ARG A 82 -6.12 1.97 -13.27
C ARG A 82 -5.60 2.58 -11.97
N ASP A 83 -6.42 2.59 -10.92
CA ASP A 83 -6.04 3.05 -9.59
C ASP A 83 -5.46 1.96 -8.69
N GLY A 84 -5.50 0.68 -9.12
CA GLY A 84 -5.03 -0.45 -8.34
C GLY A 84 -6.03 -0.97 -7.28
N LEU A 85 -7.19 -0.34 -7.13
CA LEU A 85 -8.26 -0.71 -6.19
C LEU A 85 -9.59 -0.97 -6.91
N GLY A 86 -9.53 -1.44 -8.15
CA GLY A 86 -10.69 -1.79 -8.96
C GLY A 86 -11.47 -0.57 -9.45
N ASP A 87 -10.84 0.60 -9.56
CA ASP A 87 -11.45 1.86 -9.96
C ASP A 87 -12.65 2.26 -9.08
N ALA A 88 -12.59 1.88 -7.79
CA ALA A 88 -13.69 2.01 -6.83
C ALA A 88 -14.00 3.46 -6.38
N GLY A 89 -13.31 4.45 -6.93
CA GLY A 89 -13.56 5.87 -6.63
C GLY A 89 -13.19 6.28 -5.20
N ILE A 90 -12.26 5.56 -4.56
CA ILE A 90 -11.85 5.85 -3.18
C ILE A 90 -11.10 7.19 -3.14
N ALA A 91 -11.59 8.09 -2.28
CA ALA A 91 -11.06 9.44 -2.08
C ALA A 91 -9.56 9.44 -1.82
N GLU A 92 -8.87 10.49 -2.26
CA GLU A 92 -7.41 10.56 -2.15
C GLU A 92 -6.92 10.50 -0.70
N GLY A 93 -5.93 9.63 -0.47
CA GLY A 93 -5.22 9.58 0.79
C GLY A 93 -4.06 10.55 0.77
N VAL A 94 -3.92 11.39 1.80
CA VAL A 94 -2.78 12.31 1.91
C VAL A 94 -1.52 11.53 2.30
N VAL A 95 -0.55 11.47 1.40
CA VAL A 95 0.80 10.96 1.71
C VAL A 95 1.54 12.01 2.54
N ARG A 96 1.59 11.85 3.86
CA ARG A 96 2.56 12.57 4.70
C ARG A 96 3.91 11.88 4.59
N THR A 97 4.69 12.21 3.56
CA THR A 97 6.08 11.77 3.48
C THR A 97 6.87 12.45 4.60
N GLY A 98 7.20 11.73 5.67
CA GLY A 98 8.19 12.17 6.66
C GLY A 98 9.61 12.33 6.10
N TYR A 99 9.81 12.01 4.82
CA TYR A 99 11.07 12.16 4.10
C TYR A 99 10.98 13.35 3.13
N ARG A 100 11.69 14.44 3.45
CA ARG A 100 12.06 15.46 2.46
C ARG A 100 13.06 14.83 1.49
N TYR A 101 12.59 14.32 0.36
CA TYR A 101 13.48 14.05 -0.77
C TYR A 101 13.91 15.39 -1.37
N ARG A 102 15.08 15.90 -0.96
CA ARG A 102 15.83 16.87 -1.77
C ARG A 102 16.57 16.08 -2.83
N TYR A 103 16.17 16.20 -4.09
CA TYR A 103 17.04 15.85 -5.21
C TYR A 103 18.23 16.82 -5.19
N ARG A 104 19.44 16.27 -5.15
CA ARG A 104 20.62 16.88 -5.76
C ARG A 104 20.89 16.11 -7.05
#